data_AF-A0A4U5LZI4-F1
#
_entry.id   AF-A0A4U5LZI4-F1
#
_cell.length_a   1.000
_cell.length_b   1.000
_cell.length_c   1.000
_cell.angle_alpha   90.00
_cell.angle_beta   90.00
_cell.angle_gamma   90.00
#
_symmetry.space_group_name_H-M   'P 1'
#
loop_
_entity.id
_entity.type
_entity.pdbx_description
1 polymer ?
#
loop_
_entity_poly.entity_id
_entity_poly.type
_entity_poly.pdbx_seq_one_letter_code
_entity_poly.pdbx_strand_id
1 'polypeptide(L)'
;MGTFCETRHITSCSNPPCKPVLACLPDLINGCKNKTCTAAEVCVEHTIPCIGRSCKKVAMCAKAGTCEAMVCPPSHKCKMDSGAPKCVKTILTISDVADLSKFKDDH
;
A
#
# COMPACT_ATOMS: atom_id res chain seq x y z
N MET A 1 -22.25 6.17 -0.13
CA MET A 1 -21.17 5.18 0.08
C MET A 1 -20.11 5.42 -0.99
N GLY A 2 -18.82 5.43 -0.64
CA GLY A 2 -17.73 5.67 -1.58
C GLY A 2 -17.23 4.40 -2.28
N THR A 3 -16.37 4.57 -3.29
CA THR A 3 -15.75 3.48 -4.04
C THR A 3 -14.27 3.77 -4.31
N PHE A 4 -13.46 2.72 -4.43
CA PHE A 4 -12.11 2.77 -4.97
C PHE A 4 -12.00 1.91 -6.22
N CYS A 5 -11.18 2.31 -7.16
CA CYS A 5 -10.92 1.61 -8.40
C CYS A 5 -9.56 0.91 -8.36
N GLU A 6 -9.52 -0.28 -8.96
CA GLU A 6 -8.34 -1.12 -9.09
C GLU A 6 -8.29 -1.73 -10.49
N THR A 7 -7.07 -1.88 -11.01
CA THR A 7 -6.81 -2.59 -12.27
C THR A 7 -6.92 -4.09 -12.06
N ARG A 8 -7.77 -4.75 -12.84
CA ARG A 8 -7.92 -6.21 -12.87
C ARG A 8 -7.30 -6.78 -14.14
N HIS A 9 -6.33 -7.67 -13.96
CA HIS A 9 -5.77 -8.44 -15.05
C HIS A 9 -6.76 -9.54 -15.47
N ILE A 10 -7.16 -9.53 -16.74
CA ILE A 10 -8.03 -10.56 -17.31
C ILE A 10 -7.17 -11.71 -17.81
N THR A 11 -7.51 -12.94 -17.41
CA THR A 11 -6.83 -14.17 -17.84
C THR A 11 -7.36 -14.73 -19.17
N SER A 12 -8.58 -14.37 -19.59
CA SER A 12 -9.21 -14.84 -20.82
C SER A 12 -9.98 -13.72 -21.52
N CYS A 13 -9.67 -13.48 -22.79
CA CYS A 13 -10.32 -12.49 -23.64
C CYS A 13 -10.33 -12.99 -25.10
N SER A 14 -11.27 -12.49 -25.91
CA SER A 14 -11.42 -12.95 -27.29
C SER A 14 -10.19 -12.68 -28.17
N ASN A 15 -9.42 -11.62 -27.88
CA ASN A 15 -8.23 -11.23 -28.62
C ASN A 15 -7.06 -10.92 -27.65
N PRO A 16 -6.06 -11.81 -27.51
CA PRO A 16 -4.85 -11.56 -26.74
C PRO A 16 -3.90 -10.53 -27.41
N PRO A 17 -3.09 -9.76 -26.64
CA PRO A 17 -2.99 -9.77 -25.18
C PRO A 17 -4.18 -9.06 -24.52
N CYS A 18 -4.65 -9.64 -23.41
CA CYS A 18 -5.79 -9.09 -22.69
C CYS A 18 -5.42 -7.75 -22.05
N LYS A 19 -6.21 -6.71 -22.37
CA LYS A 19 -6.07 -5.40 -21.73
C LYS A 19 -6.66 -5.47 -20.32
N PRO A 20 -5.95 -4.96 -19.29
CA PRO A 20 -6.51 -4.86 -17.96
C PRO A 20 -7.75 -3.95 -17.94
N VAL A 21 -8.67 -4.22 -17.02
CA VAL A 21 -9.89 -3.42 -16.84
C VAL A 21 -9.83 -2.67 -15.52
N LEU A 22 -10.30 -1.43 -15.54
CA LEU A 22 -10.51 -0.68 -14.31
C LEU A 22 -11.87 -1.07 -13.71
N ALA A 23 -11.85 -1.61 -12.49
CA ALA A 23 -13.06 -1.96 -11.76
C ALA A 23 -13.15 -1.12 -10.48
N CYS A 24 -14.28 -0.46 -10.26
CA CYS A 24 -14.54 0.28 -9.02
C CYS A 24 -15.34 -0.57 -8.04
N LEU A 25 -14.83 -0.69 -6.83
CA LEU A 25 -15.29 -1.56 -5.75
C LEU A 25 -15.74 -0.72 -4.55
N PRO A 26 -16.64 -1.25 -3.70
CA PRO A 26 -17.11 -0.52 -2.52
C PRO A 26 -15.97 -0.21 -1.53
N ASP A 27 -15.99 0.98 -0.94
CA ASP A 27 -14.99 1.36 0.07
C ASP A 27 -15.01 0.50 1.34
N LEU A 28 -16.10 -0.26 1.57
CA LEU A 28 -16.20 -1.17 2.71
C LEU A 28 -15.11 -2.25 2.68
N ILE A 29 -14.65 -2.63 1.49
CA ILE A 29 -13.59 -3.63 1.32
C ILE A 29 -12.21 -3.00 1.06
N ASN A 30 -12.09 -1.67 1.23
CA ASN A 30 -10.83 -0.95 1.03
C ASN A 30 -10.06 -0.84 2.35
N GLY A 31 -8.81 -1.28 2.36
CA GLY A 31 -7.96 -1.18 3.54
C GLY A 31 -8.51 -1.96 4.74
N CYS A 32 -8.35 -1.38 5.94
CA CYS A 32 -8.64 -2.07 7.19
C CYS A 32 -10.13 -2.12 7.58
N LYS A 33 -11.00 -1.49 6.79
CA LYS A 33 -12.43 -1.31 7.14
C LYS A 33 -13.19 -2.60 7.40
N ASN A 34 -12.85 -3.69 6.72
CA ASN A 34 -13.48 -5.01 6.89
C ASN A 34 -12.45 -6.12 7.11
N LYS A 35 -11.28 -5.77 7.68
CA LYS A 35 -10.23 -6.73 8.01
C LYS A 35 -10.08 -6.83 9.52
N THR A 36 -10.26 -8.04 10.04
CA THR A 36 -10.02 -8.35 11.45
C THR A 36 -8.67 -9.05 11.59
N CYS A 37 -7.90 -8.68 12.61
CA CYS A 37 -6.62 -9.28 12.96
C CYS A 37 -6.72 -10.02 14.30
N THR A 38 -5.73 -10.85 14.61
CA THR A 38 -5.70 -11.58 15.90
C THR A 38 -5.43 -10.63 17.07
N ALA A 39 -5.63 -11.07 18.32
CA ALA A 39 -5.56 -10.20 19.50
C ALA A 39 -4.20 -9.51 19.73
N ALA A 40 -3.11 -10.06 19.19
CA ALA A 40 -1.75 -9.48 19.31
C ALA A 40 -1.34 -8.62 18.10
N GLU A 41 -2.21 -8.51 17.10
CA GLU A 41 -1.94 -7.84 15.83
C GLU A 41 -2.88 -6.65 15.63
N VAL A 42 -2.41 -5.68 14.87
CA VAL A 42 -3.19 -4.53 14.44
C VAL A 42 -3.31 -4.54 12.92
N CYS A 43 -4.45 -4.09 12.41
CA CYS A 43 -4.60 -3.90 10.98
C CYS A 43 -3.88 -2.63 10.54
N VAL A 44 -3.03 -2.77 9.54
CA VAL A 44 -2.29 -1.68 8.91
C VAL A 44 -2.66 -1.58 7.45
N GLU A 45 -2.86 -0.36 6.97
CA GLU A 45 -3.23 -0.09 5.58
C GLU A 45 -2.14 0.71 4.86
N HIS A 46 -1.68 0.17 3.74
CA HIS A 46 -0.75 0.84 2.82
C HIS A 46 -1.50 1.35 1.60
N THR A 47 -1.41 2.66 1.37
CA THR A 47 -1.95 3.27 0.15
C THR A 47 -1.06 2.89 -1.03
N ILE A 48 -1.62 2.19 -2.02
CA ILE A 48 -0.94 1.99 -3.30
C ILE A 48 -1.14 3.22 -4.20
N PRO A 49 -0.33 3.42 -5.26
CA PRO A 49 -0.49 4.54 -6.17
C PRO A 49 -1.94 4.71 -6.63
N CYS A 50 -2.47 5.93 -6.50
CA CYS A 50 -3.86 6.22 -6.77
C CYS A 50 -4.13 6.25 -8.28
N ILE A 51 -5.29 5.73 -8.69
CA ILE A 51 -5.80 5.88 -10.05
C ILE A 51 -6.68 7.14 -10.06
N GLY A 52 -6.11 8.25 -10.52
CA GLY A 52 -6.76 9.56 -10.42
C GLY A 52 -6.99 9.96 -8.95
N ARG A 53 -8.25 10.19 -8.56
CA ARG A 53 -8.62 10.52 -7.17
C ARG A 53 -8.95 9.30 -6.31
N SER A 54 -8.85 8.10 -6.87
CA SER A 54 -9.17 6.85 -6.18
C SER A 54 -7.90 6.16 -5.70
N CYS A 55 -7.75 6.03 -4.37
CA CYS A 55 -6.62 5.36 -3.76
C CYS A 55 -7.04 4.02 -3.15
N LYS A 56 -6.54 2.92 -3.72
CA LYS A 56 -6.65 1.61 -3.10
C LYS A 56 -5.72 1.54 -1.89
N LYS A 57 -6.19 0.89 -0.84
CA LYS A 57 -5.44 0.57 0.37
C LYS A 57 -5.33 -0.94 0.51
N VAL A 58 -4.10 -1.43 0.65
CA VAL A 58 -3.82 -2.84 0.93
C VAL A 58 -3.70 -2.99 2.43
N ALA A 59 -4.49 -3.91 3.00
CA ALA A 59 -4.51 -4.15 4.44
C ALA A 59 -3.75 -5.41 4.82
N MET A 60 -2.90 -5.30 5.84
CA MET A 60 -2.16 -6.40 6.44
C MET A 60 -2.38 -6.43 7.95
N CYS A 61 -2.22 -7.61 8.56
CA CYS A 61 -2.13 -7.71 10.01
C CYS A 61 -0.65 -7.67 10.39
N ALA A 62 -0.30 -6.87 11.39
CA ALA A 62 1.07 -6.69 11.83
C ALA A 62 1.15 -6.70 13.35
N LYS A 63 2.28 -7.17 13.89
CA LYS A 63 2.47 -7.26 15.33
C LYS A 63 2.52 -5.86 15.95
N ALA A 64 1.64 -5.62 16.93
CA ALA A 64 1.59 -4.33 17.62
C ALA A 64 2.95 -3.98 18.25
N GLY A 65 3.32 -2.69 18.22
CA GLY A 65 4.58 -2.22 18.79
C GLY A 65 5.82 -2.56 17.98
N THR A 66 5.67 -2.95 16.72
CA THR A 66 6.79 -3.18 15.80
C THR A 66 6.74 -2.22 14.60
N CYS A 67 7.82 -2.15 13.83
CA CYS A 67 7.83 -1.38 12.59
C CYS A 67 6.88 -1.92 11.52
N GLU A 68 6.49 -3.19 11.59
CA GLU A 68 5.47 -3.77 10.69
C GLU A 68 4.11 -3.11 10.92
N ALA A 69 3.86 -2.66 12.16
CA ALA A 69 2.62 -2.00 12.55
C ALA A 69 2.57 -0.50 12.18
N MET A 70 3.64 0.07 11.59
CA MET A 70 3.81 1.51 11.42
C MET A 70 3.98 1.91 9.94
N VAL A 71 3.09 2.78 9.47
CA VAL A 71 3.20 3.40 8.13
C VAL A 71 3.92 4.73 8.27
N CYS A 72 5.14 4.80 7.72
CA CYS A 72 5.90 6.04 7.69
C CYS A 72 5.62 6.86 6.41
N PRO A 73 5.72 8.20 6.47
CA PRO A 73 5.74 9.04 5.28
C PRO A 73 6.83 8.59 4.30
N PRO A 74 6.71 8.84 2.98
CA PRO A 74 7.66 8.36 1.97
C PRO A 74 9.13 8.72 2.22
N SER A 75 9.40 9.85 2.88
CA SER A 75 10.75 10.32 3.22
C SER A 75 11.31 9.77 4.54
N HIS A 76 10.59 8.87 5.20
CA HIS A 76 10.94 8.31 6.50
C HIS A 76 11.05 6.79 6.42
N LYS A 77 12.00 6.24 7.17
CA LYS A 77 12.12 4.80 7.39
C LYS A 77 11.72 4.51 8.83
N CYS A 78 11.03 3.40 9.08
CA CYS A 78 10.78 2.98 10.45
C CYS A 78 12.05 2.41 11.07
N LYS A 79 12.33 2.79 12.32
CA LYS A 79 13.36 2.17 13.15
C LYS A 79 12.81 1.90 14.54
N MET A 80 13.21 0.80 15.14
CA MET A 80 12.99 0.56 16.57
C MET A 80 13.96 1.42 17.36
N ASP A 81 13.44 2.30 18.22
CA ASP A 81 14.21 3.17 19.09
C ASP A 81 13.67 3.07 20.52
N SER A 82 14.55 2.75 21.46
CA SER A 82 14.21 2.64 22.90
C SER A 82 12.98 1.74 23.18
N GLY A 83 12.83 0.65 22.43
CA GLY A 83 11.73 -0.31 22.60
C GLY A 83 10.43 0.04 21.86
N ALA A 84 10.37 1.13 21.10
CA ALA A 84 9.19 1.53 20.32
C ALA A 84 9.52 1.86 18.85
N PRO A 85 8.62 1.60 17.90
CA PRO A 85 8.83 1.97 16.50
C PRO A 85 8.72 3.49 16.33
N LYS A 86 9.65 4.08 15.58
CA LYS A 86 9.65 5.51 15.21
C LYS A 86 9.96 5.70 13.74
N CYS A 87 9.22 6.59 13.09
CA CYS A 87 9.55 7.07 11.75
C CYS A 87 10.68 8.09 11.84
N VAL A 88 11.86 7.74 11.32
CA VAL A 88 13.01 8.64 11.27
C VAL A 88 13.20 9.14 9.84
N LYS A 89 13.44 10.45 9.70
CA LYS A 89 13.70 11.07 8.40
C LYS A 89 14.94 10.41 7.82
N THR A 90 14.81 9.84 6.63
CA THR A 90 15.96 9.33 5.89
C THR A 90 16.48 10.49 5.05
N ILE A 91 17.76 10.83 5.20
CA ILE A 91 18.44 11.65 4.21
C ILE A 91 18.54 10.74 2.98
N LEU A 92 17.73 11.03 1.96
CA LEU A 92 17.74 10.27 0.72
C LEU A 92 19.16 10.33 0.16
N THR A 93 19.79 9.18 0.05
CA THR A 93 21.04 9.05 -0.69
C THR A 93 20.73 9.04 -2.19
N ILE A 94 21.73 9.27 -3.04
CA ILE A 94 21.58 9.21 -4.50
C ILE A 94 21.03 7.82 -4.93
N SER A 95 21.36 6.78 -4.18
CA SER A 95 20.83 5.41 -4.36
C SER A 95 19.33 5.30 -4.05
N ASP A 96 18.85 5.94 -2.98
CA ASP A 96 17.40 5.94 -2.64
C ASP A 96 16.57 6.67 -3.72
N VAL A 97 17.14 7.67 -4.40
CA VAL A 97 16.47 8.39 -5.51
C VAL A 97 16.35 7.51 -6.76
N ALA A 98 17.39 6.71 -7.07
CA ALA A 98 17.37 5.81 -8.22
C ALA A 98 16.29 4.73 -8.12
N ASP A 99 16.00 4.24 -6.90
CA ASP A 99 14.93 3.25 -6.67
C ASP A 99 13.53 3.87 -6.70
N LEU A 100 13.38 5.15 -6.33
CA LEU A 100 12.12 5.89 -6.53
C LEU A 100 11.82 6.11 -8.02
N SER A 101 12.85 6.37 -8.85
CA SER A 101 12.66 6.51 -10.31
C SER A 101 12.22 5.21 -10.97
N LYS A 102 12.71 4.05 -10.52
CA LYS A 102 12.28 2.75 -11.06
C LYS A 102 10.78 2.48 -10.84
N PHE A 103 10.19 2.98 -9.75
CA PHE A 103 8.72 2.92 -9.56
C PHE A 103 7.93 3.75 -10.58
N LYS A 104 8.57 4.71 -11.25
CA LYS A 104 7.96 5.58 -12.27
C LYS A 104 8.10 5.02 -13.69
N ASP A 105 9.06 4.12 -13.91
CA ASP A 105 9.43 3.61 -15.24
C ASP A 105 8.77 2.24 -15.59
N ASP A 106 8.05 1.60 -14.65
CA ASP A 106 7.30 0.35 -14.86
C ASP A 106 5.81 0.56 -15.25
N HIS A 107 5.45 1.76 -15.72
CA HIS A 107 4.09 2.10 -16.19
C HIS A 107 4.06 2.81 -17.55
#